data_AF-A0A6G8C745-F1
#
_entry.id   AF-A0A6G8C745-F1
#
_cell.length_a   1.000
_cell.length_b   1.000
_cell.length_c   1.000
_cell.angle_alpha   90.00
_cell.angle_beta   90.00
_cell.angle_gamma   90.00
#
_symmetry.space_group_name_H-M   'P 1'
#
loop_
_entity.id
_entity.type
_entity.pdbx_description
1 polymer ?
#
loop_
_entity_poly.entity_id
_entity_poly.type
_entity_poly.pdbx_seq_one_letter_code
_entity_poly.pdbx_strand_id
1 'polypeptide(L)'
;MSSLPHLIARATAAYYRQARELYPTETDFNDWLNTLDADNRRRYKQQGLDMTCLLPQFQLFCLERRGIYLREFMAARLTSDQLEYWEQEKAISDFKPSAPSTDLF
;
A
#
# COMPACT_ATOMS: atom_id res chain seq x y z
N MET A 1 24.59 -4.86 -13.23
CA MET A 1 23.29 -5.56 -13.04
C MET A 1 22.64 -4.96 -11.80
N SER A 2 21.35 -4.60 -11.87
CA SER A 2 20.61 -4.15 -10.67
C SER A 2 20.31 -5.35 -9.78
N SER A 3 20.44 -5.20 -8.45
CA SER A 3 20.11 -6.29 -7.52
C SER A 3 18.60 -6.52 -7.47
N LEU A 4 18.20 -7.73 -7.06
CA LEU A 4 16.80 -8.14 -6.90
C LEU A 4 15.97 -7.13 -6.08
N PRO A 5 16.42 -6.66 -4.89
CA PRO A 5 15.71 -5.63 -4.15
C PRO A 5 15.53 -4.31 -4.91
N HIS A 6 16.52 -3.90 -5.71
CA HIS A 6 16.41 -2.67 -6.50
C HIS A 6 15.38 -2.79 -7.63
N LEU A 7 15.27 -3.97 -8.26
CA LEU A 7 14.26 -4.21 -9.30
C LEU A 7 12.84 -4.16 -8.73
N ILE A 8 12.64 -4.81 -7.58
CA ILE A 8 11.35 -4.82 -6.86
C ILE A 8 10.99 -3.42 -6.38
N ALA A 9 11.93 -2.70 -5.75
CA ALA A 9 11.70 -1.33 -5.31
C ALA A 9 11.35 -0.40 -6.47
N ARG A 10 12.01 -0.55 -7.63
CA ARG A 10 11.70 0.20 -8.84
C ARG A 10 10.30 -0.11 -9.38
N ALA A 11 9.90 -1.38 -9.41
CA ALA A 11 8.57 -1.79 -9.86
C ALA A 11 7.47 -1.27 -8.92
N THR A 12 7.67 -1.40 -7.60
CA THR A 12 6.76 -0.86 -6.58
C THR A 12 6.65 0.66 -6.67
N ALA A 13 7.76 1.38 -6.88
CA ALA A 13 7.72 2.83 -7.07
C ALA A 13 6.97 3.24 -8.35
N ALA A 14 7.09 2.46 -9.43
CA ALA A 14 6.33 2.68 -10.65
C ALA A 14 4.83 2.42 -10.46
N TYR A 15 4.46 1.46 -9.62
CA TYR A 15 3.07 1.22 -9.24
C TYR A 15 2.47 2.45 -8.54
N TYR A 16 3.07 2.89 -7.42
CA TYR A 16 2.55 4.03 -6.65
C TYR A 16 2.62 5.37 -7.39
N ARG A 17 3.49 5.50 -8.40
CA ARG A 17 3.50 6.69 -9.28
C ARG A 17 2.17 6.86 -10.02
N GLN A 18 1.51 5.78 -10.44
CA GLN A 18 0.20 5.85 -11.09
C GLN A 18 -0.86 6.49 -10.19
N ALA A 19 -0.81 6.23 -8.87
CA ALA A 19 -1.76 6.84 -7.94
C ALA A 19 -1.67 8.38 -7.94
N ARG A 20 -0.48 8.94 -8.17
CA ARG A 20 -0.28 10.39 -8.25
C ARG A 20 -0.86 10.99 -9.51
N GLU A 21 -0.88 10.23 -10.61
CA GLU A 21 -1.45 10.65 -11.90
C GLU A 21 -2.98 10.58 -11.90
N LEU A 22 -3.58 9.84 -10.95
CA LEU A 22 -5.02 9.65 -10.84
C LEU A 22 -5.75 10.78 -10.10
N TYR A 23 -5.03 11.77 -9.57
CA TYR A 23 -5.55 12.91 -8.80
C TYR A 23 -6.65 12.49 -7.80
N PRO A 24 -6.29 11.85 -6.67
CA PRO A 24 -7.26 11.37 -5.68
C PRO A 24 -8.27 12.44 -5.29
N THR A 25 -9.56 12.10 -5.33
CA THR A 25 -10.66 13.03 -5.08
C THR A 25 -11.08 13.05 -3.61
N GLU A 26 -11.87 14.06 -3.21
CA GLU A 26 -12.53 14.03 -1.89
C GLU A 26 -13.46 12.83 -1.72
N THR A 27 -14.07 12.33 -2.79
CA THR A 27 -14.88 11.12 -2.76
C THR A 27 -14.02 9.89 -2.45
N ASP A 28 -12.87 9.74 -3.13
CA ASP A 28 -11.92 8.65 -2.83
C ASP A 28 -11.48 8.70 -1.37
N PHE A 29 -11.19 9.90 -0.86
CA PHE A 29 -10.77 10.10 0.52
C PHE A 29 -11.84 9.72 1.54
N ASN A 30 -13.07 10.21 1.37
CA ASN A 30 -14.17 9.90 2.27
C ASN A 30 -14.52 8.41 2.25
N ASP A 31 -14.50 7.79 1.08
CA ASP A 31 -14.74 6.35 0.95
C ASP A 31 -13.64 5.53 1.63
N TRP A 32 -12.38 5.93 1.50
CA TRP A 32 -11.28 5.30 2.22
C TRP A 32 -11.39 5.49 3.74
N LEU A 33 -11.74 6.69 4.22
CA LEU A 33 -11.96 6.94 5.65
C LEU A 33 -13.03 6.02 6.26
N ASN A 34 -14.03 5.63 5.47
CA ASN A 34 -15.09 4.72 5.90
C ASN A 34 -14.61 3.27 6.06
N THR A 35 -13.50 2.86 5.44
CA THR A 35 -12.91 1.53 5.62
C THR A 35 -12.04 1.42 6.88
N LEU A 36 -11.74 2.55 7.53
CA LEU A 36 -10.86 2.60 8.69
C LEU A 36 -11.66 2.50 10.00
N ASP A 37 -10.98 2.02 11.05
CA ASP A 37 -11.45 2.14 12.42
C ASP A 37 -11.61 3.61 12.86
N ALA A 38 -12.30 3.82 13.98
CA ALA A 38 -12.68 5.15 14.43
C ALA A 38 -11.47 6.07 14.72
N ASP A 39 -10.38 5.51 15.26
CA ASP A 39 -9.20 6.28 15.64
C ASP A 39 -8.40 6.71 14.41
N ASN A 40 -8.16 5.77 13.48
CA ASN A 40 -7.50 6.06 12.21
C ASN A 40 -8.34 7.00 11.35
N ARG A 41 -9.67 6.80 11.30
CA ARG A 41 -10.58 7.71 10.61
C ARG A 41 -10.46 9.14 11.15
N ARG A 42 -10.52 9.32 12.47
CA ARG A 42 -10.39 10.64 13.12
C ARG A 42 -9.04 11.27 12.78
N ARG A 43 -7.95 10.50 12.91
CA ARG A 43 -6.58 10.94 12.62
C ARG A 43 -6.44 11.44 11.19
N TYR A 44 -6.79 10.63 10.20
CA TYR A 44 -6.58 11.01 8.80
C TYR A 44 -7.57 12.09 8.34
N LYS A 45 -8.78 12.12 8.91
CA LYS A 45 -9.71 13.24 8.68
C LYS A 45 -9.13 14.59 9.14
N GLN A 46 -8.44 14.62 10.28
CA GLN A 46 -7.73 15.83 10.74
C GLN A 46 -6.53 16.18 9.87
N GLN A 47 -5.85 15.17 9.30
CA GLN A 47 -4.71 15.35 8.42
C GLN A 47 -5.10 15.94 7.06
N GLY A 48 -6.30 15.61 6.56
CA GLY A 48 -6.83 16.08 5.28
C GLY A 48 -6.29 15.32 4.07
N LEU A 49 -6.94 15.55 2.91
CA LEU A 49 -6.64 14.85 1.65
C LEU A 49 -5.21 15.12 1.17
N ASP A 50 -4.75 16.38 1.16
CA ASP A 50 -3.44 16.78 0.63
C ASP A 50 -2.28 16.01 1.27
N MET A 51 -2.39 15.74 2.56
CA MET A 51 -1.38 14.98 3.27
C MET A 51 -1.61 13.47 3.19
N THR A 52 -2.86 13.04 3.09
CA THR A 52 -3.23 11.62 2.98
C THR A 52 -2.87 11.05 1.59
N CYS A 53 -2.90 11.87 0.53
CA CYS A 53 -2.58 11.45 -0.84
C CYS A 53 -1.14 10.93 -1.01
N LEU A 54 -0.26 11.22 -0.04
CA LEU A 54 1.12 10.76 0.00
C LEU A 54 1.28 9.38 0.68
N LEU A 55 0.26 8.88 1.38
CA LEU A 55 0.33 7.63 2.13
C LEU A 55 0.20 6.41 1.18
N PRO A 56 1.11 5.41 1.26
CA PRO A 56 1.06 4.23 0.41
C PRO A 56 -0.27 3.46 0.50
N GLN A 57 -0.82 3.32 1.69
CA GLN A 57 -2.11 2.64 1.93
C GLN A 57 -3.31 3.32 1.25
N PHE A 58 -3.33 4.65 1.16
CA PHE A 58 -4.39 5.37 0.47
C PHE A 58 -4.18 5.36 -1.05
N GLN A 59 -2.93 5.46 -1.50
CA GLN A 59 -2.58 5.28 -2.91
C GLN A 59 -2.95 3.87 -3.42
N LEU A 60 -2.70 2.84 -2.61
CA LEU A 60 -3.11 1.46 -2.89
C LEU A 60 -4.63 1.37 -3.05
N PHE A 61 -5.39 1.90 -2.09
CA PHE A 61 -6.85 1.94 -2.16
C PHE A 61 -7.36 2.63 -3.43
N CYS A 62 -6.79 3.79 -3.79
CA CYS A 62 -7.19 4.53 -4.98
C CYS A 62 -6.96 3.74 -6.28
N LEU A 63 -5.83 3.03 -6.37
CA LEU A 63 -5.46 2.20 -7.52
C LEU A 63 -6.36 0.97 -7.63
N GLU A 64 -6.57 0.26 -6.53
CA GLU A 64 -7.38 -0.97 -6.52
C GLU A 64 -8.86 -0.67 -6.81
N ARG A 65 -9.39 0.46 -6.31
CA ARG A 65 -10.74 0.93 -6.66
C ARG A 65 -10.93 1.16 -8.16
N ARG A 66 -9.84 1.45 -8.89
CA ARG A 66 -9.83 1.66 -10.34
C ARG A 66 -9.43 0.40 -11.12
N GLY A 67 -9.35 -0.76 -10.46
CA GLY A 67 -9.00 -2.04 -11.08
C GLY A 67 -7.52 -2.21 -11.38
N ILE A 68 -6.65 -1.36 -10.80
CA ILE A 68 -5.20 -1.45 -10.96
C ILE A 68 -4.65 -2.14 -9.72
N TYR A 69 -4.46 -3.45 -9.77
CA TYR A 69 -4.06 -4.24 -8.61
C TYR A 69 -2.53 -4.40 -8.51
N LEU A 70 -1.98 -4.22 -7.30
CA LEU A 70 -0.52 -4.27 -7.06
C LEU A 70 0.07 -5.60 -7.50
N ARG A 71 -0.57 -6.72 -7.15
CA ARG A 71 -0.07 -8.06 -7.48
C ARG A 71 0.01 -8.27 -8.99
N GLU A 72 -1.06 -7.96 -9.72
CA GLU A 72 -1.12 -8.10 -11.18
C GLU A 72 -0.10 -7.19 -11.87
N PHE A 73 0.04 -5.96 -11.37
CA PHE A 73 1.01 -5.01 -11.88
C PHE A 73 2.46 -5.50 -11.72
N MET A 74 2.77 -6.12 -10.58
CA MET A 74 4.08 -6.71 -10.29
C MET A 74 4.32 -7.96 -11.14
N ALA A 75 3.32 -8.84 -11.26
CA ALA A 75 3.41 -10.05 -12.08
C ALA A 75 3.66 -9.74 -13.57
N ALA A 76 3.17 -8.62 -14.07
CA ALA A 76 3.43 -8.17 -15.44
C ALA A 76 4.85 -7.63 -15.68
N ARG A 77 5.66 -7.41 -14.63
CA ARG A 77 6.97 -6.73 -14.70
C ARG A 77 8.13 -7.53 -14.12
N LEU A 78 7.84 -8.44 -13.20
CA LEU A 78 8.81 -9.29 -12.54
C LEU A 78 8.82 -10.66 -13.20
N THR A 79 9.99 -11.32 -13.19
CA THR A 79 10.04 -12.76 -13.48
C THR A 79 9.36 -13.54 -12.36
N SER A 80 9.03 -14.81 -12.58
CA SER A 80 8.39 -15.67 -11.58
C SER A 80 9.15 -15.69 -10.25
N ASP A 81 10.48 -15.93 -10.29
CA ASP A 81 11.32 -15.96 -9.09
C ASP A 81 11.34 -14.62 -8.33
N GLN A 82 11.30 -13.50 -9.07
CA GLN A 82 11.27 -12.16 -8.49
C GLN A 82 9.92 -11.85 -7.84
N LEU A 83 8.83 -12.31 -8.45
CA LEU A 83 7.49 -12.17 -7.93
C LEU A 83 7.32 -13.01 -6.66
N GLU A 84 7.78 -14.25 -6.66
CA GLU A 84 7.75 -15.14 -5.50
C GLU A 84 8.51 -14.54 -4.31
N TYR A 85 9.74 -14.05 -4.56
CA TYR A 85 10.52 -13.37 -3.52
C TYR A 85 9.79 -12.12 -2.98
N TRP A 86 9.19 -11.31 -3.86
CA TRP A 86 8.41 -10.15 -3.43
C TRP A 86 7.17 -10.53 -2.59
N GLU A 87 6.45 -11.59 -2.95
CA GLU A 87 5.30 -12.07 -2.18
C GLU A 87 5.71 -12.57 -0.78
N GLN A 88 6.84 -13.26 -0.68
CA GLN A 88 7.39 -13.72 0.61
C GLN A 88 7.81 -12.55 1.52
N GLU A 89 8.53 -11.56 0.99
CA GLU A 89 8.93 -10.36 1.73
C GLU A 89 7.71 -9.53 2.18
N LYS A 90 6.68 -9.41 1.31
CA LYS A 90 5.45 -8.70 1.65
C LYS A 90 4.69 -9.40 2.79
N ALA A 91 4.58 -10.73 2.73
CA ALA A 91 3.93 -11.50 3.80
C ALA A 91 4.65 -11.34 5.16
N ILE A 92 5.97 -11.21 5.16
CA ILE A 92 6.77 -10.95 6.37
C ILE A 92 6.53 -9.51 6.88
N SER A 93 6.43 -8.52 6.00
CA SER A 93 6.17 -7.13 6.38
C SER A 93 4.73 -6.89 6.85
N ASP A 94 3.75 -7.61 6.31
CA ASP A 94 2.35 -7.57 6.74
C ASP A 94 2.14 -8.38 8.02
N PHE A 95 3.02 -9.35 8.32
CA PHE A 95 3.14 -10.00 9.62
C PHE A 95 3.76 -9.04 10.64
N LYS A 96 2.95 -8.12 11.15
CA LYS A 96 3.23 -7.44 12.41
C LYS A 96 2.82 -8.40 13.52
N PRO A 97 3.74 -9.07 14.26
CA PRO A 97 3.32 -9.77 15.45
C PRO A 97 2.62 -8.75 16.34
N SER A 98 1.33 -8.99 16.61
CA SER A 98 0.65 -8.40 17.76
C SER A 98 1.62 -8.54 18.91
N ALA A 99 2.03 -7.43 19.53
CA ALA A 99 2.91 -7.48 20.69
C ALA A 99 2.42 -8.58 21.64
N PRO A 100 3.31 -9.40 22.23
CA PRO A 100 2.87 -10.44 23.16
C PRO A 100 2.00 -9.76 24.21
N SER A 101 0.78 -10.28 24.39
CA SER A 101 -0.08 -9.90 25.50
C SER A 101 0.77 -9.89 26.75
N THR A 102 0.83 -8.74 27.43
CA THR A 102 1.40 -8.63 28.77
C THR A 102 0.45 -9.33 29.75
N ASP A 103 0.29 -10.63 29.60
CA ASP A 103 -0.35 -11.52 30.55
C ASP A 103 0.71 -12.48 31.07
N LEU A 104 1.63 -11.96 31.88
CA LEU A 104 2.40 -12.79 32.80
C LEU A 104 2.72 -11.97 34.06
N PHE A 105 1.90 -12.24 35.09
CA PHE A 105 2.10 -12.08 36.54
C PHE A 105 2.18 -10.68 37.16
#